data_AF-A0A8C2GG41-F1
#
_entry.id   AF-A0A8C2GG41-F1
#
_cell.length_a   1.000
_cell.length_b   1.000
_cell.length_c   1.000
_cell.angle_alpha   90.00
_cell.angle_beta   90.00
_cell.angle_gamma   90.00
#
_symmetry.space_group_name_H-M   'P 1'
#
loop_
_entity.id
_entity.type
_entity.pdbx_description
1 polymer ?
#
loop_
_entity_poly.entity_id
_entity_poly.type
_entity_poly.pdbx_seq_one_letter_code
_entity_poly.pdbx_strand_id
1 'polypeptide(L)'
;MFALSFSRLLLQALPKQPVTPRATAQCIRSLTSQQEPLKKGDTPIKMENTYKTPPKTCILCNITVDFKNVQLLSQFISPHTGRIYGRHITGLCGRKQKEVSKAIKKARSMASLPLFHSSPLPHTLSA
;
A
#
# COMPACT_ATOMS: atom_id res chain seq x y z
N MET A 1 -42.93 7.15 -45.80
CA MET A 1 -44.16 7.86 -45.36
C MET A 1 -44.51 7.26 -44.01
N PHE A 2 -44.25 7.80 -42.82
CA PHE A 2 -44.15 9.16 -42.29
C PHE A 2 -43.29 9.03 -41.01
N ALA A 3 -42.24 9.84 -40.86
CA ALA A 3 -42.13 10.81 -39.77
C ALA A 3 -43.22 10.71 -38.69
N LEU A 4 -42.84 10.71 -37.41
CA LEU A 4 -43.34 11.65 -36.38
C LEU A 4 -42.72 11.29 -35.03
N SER A 5 -41.77 12.13 -34.64
CA SER A 5 -41.32 12.41 -33.28
C SER A 5 -42.47 12.65 -32.31
N PHE A 6 -42.46 12.02 -31.12
CA PHE A 6 -43.26 12.48 -29.98
C PHE A 6 -42.63 12.11 -28.63
N SER A 7 -42.50 13.16 -27.79
CA SER A 7 -42.68 13.14 -26.33
C SER A 7 -41.54 12.56 -25.48
N ARG A 8 -40.59 13.36 -25.00
CA ARG A 8 -40.68 14.19 -23.76
C ARG A 8 -41.25 13.46 -22.54
N LEU A 9 -40.41 13.39 -21.50
CA LEU A 9 -40.74 13.42 -20.07
C LEU A 9 -41.55 12.20 -19.58
N LEU A 10 -41.24 11.54 -18.47
CA LEU A 10 -41.00 12.08 -17.15
C LEU A 10 -40.70 10.88 -16.21
N LEU A 11 -39.85 11.08 -15.20
CA LEU A 11 -40.01 10.56 -13.81
C LEU A 11 -39.90 9.02 -13.60
N GLN A 12 -39.16 8.45 -12.64
CA GLN A 12 -38.92 8.86 -11.25
C GLN A 12 -37.61 8.26 -10.74
N ALA A 13 -36.63 9.11 -10.46
CA ALA A 13 -35.63 8.86 -9.43
C ALA A 13 -36.33 9.06 -8.07
N LEU A 14 -36.37 8.03 -7.23
CA LEU A 14 -36.91 8.11 -5.87
C LEU A 14 -35.91 8.85 -4.97
N PRO A 15 -36.24 10.05 -4.45
CA PRO A 15 -35.42 10.71 -3.45
C PRO A 15 -35.57 10.00 -2.10
N LYS A 16 -34.45 9.62 -1.50
CA LYS A 16 -34.39 9.20 -0.10
C LYS A 16 -34.77 10.41 0.78
N GLN A 17 -35.85 10.26 1.53
CA GLN A 17 -36.31 11.22 2.52
C GLN A 17 -35.29 11.35 3.67
N PRO A 18 -34.72 12.52 3.95
CA PRO A 18 -34.07 12.78 5.22
C PRO A 18 -35.14 13.13 6.26
N VAL A 19 -35.34 12.23 7.21
CA VAL A 19 -36.12 12.48 8.44
C VAL A 19 -35.42 13.55 9.27
N THR A 20 -36.09 14.68 9.49
CA THR A 20 -35.66 15.74 10.41
C THR A 20 -35.98 15.35 11.85
N PRO A 21 -35.06 15.47 12.81
CA PRO A 21 -35.43 15.43 14.20
C PRO A 21 -36.07 16.76 14.61
N ARG A 22 -37.30 16.62 15.11
CA ARG A 22 -38.18 17.60 15.71
C ARG A 22 -37.44 18.47 16.74
N ALA A 23 -37.52 19.78 16.55
CA ALA A 23 -37.11 20.77 17.54
C ALA A 23 -37.90 20.59 18.84
N THR A 24 -37.22 20.21 19.93
CA THR A 24 -37.67 20.52 21.28
C THR A 24 -36.75 21.59 21.82
N ALA A 25 -37.21 22.83 21.67
CA ALA A 25 -36.68 23.96 22.41
C ALA A 25 -36.91 23.70 23.91
N GLN A 26 -35.85 23.31 24.61
CA GLN A 26 -35.79 23.45 26.07
C GLN A 26 -34.71 24.48 26.37
N CYS A 27 -35.20 25.69 26.64
CA CYS A 27 -34.45 26.83 27.14
C CYS A 27 -33.89 26.49 28.52
N ILE A 28 -32.57 26.30 28.61
CA ILE A 28 -31.87 26.31 29.89
C ILE A 28 -31.59 27.79 30.21
N ARG A 29 -32.22 28.24 31.29
CA ARG A 29 -32.21 29.59 31.83
C ARG A 29 -30.78 30.06 32.14
N SER A 30 -30.51 31.31 31.76
CA SER A 30 -29.35 32.10 32.21
C SER A 30 -29.35 32.31 33.72
N LEU A 31 -28.17 32.37 34.36
CA LEU A 31 -27.72 33.48 35.24
C LEU A 31 -26.26 33.25 35.70
N THR A 32 -25.34 33.93 35.00
CA THR A 32 -24.12 34.62 35.46
C THR A 32 -23.43 34.23 36.78
N SER A 33 -22.15 33.83 36.72
CA SER A 33 -21.04 34.40 37.52
C SER A 33 -19.69 33.84 37.07
N GLN A 34 -18.71 34.72 36.80
CA GLN A 34 -17.30 34.45 36.47
C GLN A 34 -17.03 33.79 35.09
N GLN A 35 -17.01 34.58 34.02
CA GLN A 35 -16.12 34.27 32.89
C GLN A 35 -14.74 34.85 33.23
N GLU A 36 -13.88 34.02 33.84
CA GLU A 36 -12.44 34.25 33.79
C GLU A 36 -12.04 34.31 32.31
N PRO A 37 -11.26 35.32 31.86
CA PRO A 37 -10.84 35.41 30.47
C PRO A 37 -10.03 34.15 30.15
N LEU A 38 -10.57 33.31 29.25
CA LEU A 38 -9.93 32.08 28.81
C LEU A 38 -8.48 32.42 28.42
N LYS A 39 -7.54 31.97 29.23
CA LYS A 39 -6.11 32.17 28.99
C LYS A 39 -5.85 31.70 27.56
N LYS A 40 -5.23 32.53 26.74
CA LYS A 40 -4.92 32.27 25.32
C LYS A 40 -3.87 31.16 25.12
N GLY A 41 -3.77 30.21 26.05
CA GLY A 41 -2.75 29.16 26.12
C GLY A 41 -3.26 27.76 25.82
N ASP A 42 -4.57 27.51 25.86
CA ASP A 42 -5.11 26.15 25.74
C ASP A 42 -5.52 25.79 24.30
N THR A 43 -5.27 26.67 23.33
CA THR A 43 -5.51 26.35 21.92
C THR A 43 -4.41 25.42 21.41
N PRO A 44 -4.75 24.28 20.77
CA PRO A 44 -3.75 23.37 20.23
C PRO A 44 -2.93 24.08 19.16
N ILE A 45 -1.63 24.21 19.40
CA ILE A 45 -0.68 24.76 18.45
C ILE A 45 -0.58 23.78 17.27
N LYS A 46 -0.74 24.29 16.05
CA LYS A 46 -0.53 23.50 14.84
C LYS A 46 0.96 23.22 14.67
N MET A 47 1.42 22.10 15.20
CA MET A 47 2.78 21.57 15.05
C MET A 47 2.78 20.28 14.22
N GLU A 48 3.92 19.92 13.62
CA GLU A 48 4.10 18.58 13.02
C GLU A 48 4.01 17.52 14.13
N ASN A 49 3.38 16.38 13.84
CA ASN A 49 3.18 15.32 14.81
C ASN A 49 4.52 14.74 15.28
N THR A 50 4.95 15.07 16.50
CA THR A 50 6.17 14.55 17.12
C THR A 50 6.10 13.04 17.37
N TYR A 51 4.91 12.48 17.54
CA TYR A 51 4.68 11.04 17.74
C TYR A 51 4.63 10.25 16.42
N LYS A 52 4.94 10.88 15.29
CA LYS A 52 4.98 10.21 13.99
C LYS A 52 6.16 9.25 13.93
N THR A 53 5.85 7.96 13.89
CA THR A 53 6.84 6.91 13.71
C THR A 53 7.59 7.09 12.39
N PRO A 54 8.92 6.93 12.35
CA PRO A 54 9.66 7.00 11.10
C PRO A 54 9.14 5.95 10.10
N PRO A 55 9.19 6.25 8.80
CA PRO A 55 8.72 5.31 7.78
C PRO A 55 9.56 4.03 7.82
N LYS A 56 8.89 2.88 7.70
CA LYS A 56 9.54 1.58 7.65
C LYS A 56 10.36 1.46 6.36
N THR A 57 11.64 1.14 6.50
CA THR A 57 12.55 0.91 5.38
C THR A 57 12.76 -0.59 5.16
N CYS A 58 13.20 -0.95 3.95
CA CYS A 58 13.53 -2.31 3.59
C CYS A 58 14.99 -2.64 3.87
N ILE A 59 15.32 -3.93 4.01
CA ILE A 59 16.69 -4.42 4.23
C ILE A 59 17.71 -3.96 3.16
N LEU A 60 17.28 -3.84 1.90
CA LEU A 60 18.16 -3.43 0.78
C LEU A 60 18.13 -1.93 0.50
N CYS A 61 17.43 -1.13 1.29
CA CYS A 61 17.23 0.29 0.97
C CYS A 61 18.54 1.09 1.08
N ASN A 62 19.48 0.63 1.90
CA ASN A 62 20.81 1.26 2.09
C ASN A 62 21.94 0.52 1.35
N ILE A 63 21.62 -0.55 0.61
CA ILE A 63 22.60 -1.42 -0.05
C ILE A 63 22.48 -1.27 -1.57
N THR A 64 23.61 -1.21 -2.26
CA THR A 64 23.69 -1.20 -3.73
C THR A 64 23.53 -2.63 -4.26
N VAL A 65 22.61 -2.82 -5.22
CA VAL A 65 22.32 -4.14 -5.78
C VAL A 65 22.95 -4.26 -7.16
N ASP A 66 24.03 -5.03 -7.24
CA ASP A 66 24.73 -5.32 -8.50
C ASP A 66 24.46 -6.75 -9.00
N PHE A 67 24.46 -6.91 -10.33
CA PHE A 67 24.30 -8.22 -10.98
C PHE A 67 25.49 -9.16 -10.75
N LYS A 68 26.64 -8.61 -10.35
CA LYS A 68 27.87 -9.37 -10.05
C LYS A 68 27.78 -10.14 -8.73
N ASN A 69 26.94 -9.68 -7.80
CA ASN A 69 26.83 -10.24 -6.46
C ASN A 69 25.88 -11.46 -6.46
N VAL A 70 26.38 -12.60 -6.93
CA VAL A 70 25.61 -13.84 -7.07
C VAL A 70 25.03 -14.31 -5.73
N GLN A 71 25.79 -14.18 -4.64
CA GLN A 71 25.35 -14.57 -3.29
C GLN A 71 24.07 -13.82 -2.87
N LEU A 72 24.05 -12.49 -3.01
CA LEU A 72 22.88 -11.68 -2.68
C LEU A 72 21.68 -12.02 -3.57
N LEU A 73 21.90 -12.17 -4.86
CA LEU A 73 20.82 -12.44 -5.81
C LEU A 73 20.23 -13.84 -5.68
N SER A 74 21.04 -14.83 -5.30
CA SER A 74 20.60 -16.21 -5.10
C SER A 74 19.54 -16.35 -4.00
N GLN A 75 19.59 -15.50 -2.96
CA GLN A 75 18.62 -15.49 -1.87
C GLN A 75 17.20 -15.09 -2.32
N PHE A 76 17.09 -14.32 -3.42
CA PHE A 76 15.81 -13.86 -3.97
C PHE A 76 15.23 -14.81 -5.03
N ILE A 77 15.86 -15.98 -5.22
CA ILE A 77 15.47 -16.98 -6.21
C ILE A 77 15.11 -18.28 -5.49
N SER A 78 14.10 -18.98 -5.98
CA SER A 78 13.78 -20.33 -5.52
C SER A 78 14.92 -21.30 -5.87
N PRO A 79 15.48 -22.02 -4.89
CA PRO A 79 16.57 -22.97 -5.13
C PRO A 79 16.13 -24.12 -6.05
N HIS A 80 14.87 -24.56 -5.93
CA HIS A 80 14.35 -25.68 -6.71
C HIS A 80 13.79 -25.27 -8.07
N THR A 81 13.09 -24.14 -8.14
CA THR A 81 12.37 -23.74 -9.37
C THR A 81 13.12 -22.72 -10.19
N GLY A 82 14.13 -22.05 -9.62
CA GLY A 82 14.78 -20.92 -10.30
C GLY A 82 13.84 -19.73 -10.55
N ARG A 83 12.70 -19.64 -9.87
CA ARG A 83 11.77 -18.50 -9.99
C ARG A 83 12.16 -17.37 -9.04
N ILE A 84 12.01 -16.12 -9.47
CA ILE A 84 12.26 -14.94 -8.62
C ILE A 84 11.09 -14.78 -7.66
N TYR A 85 11.37 -14.63 -6.37
CA TYR A 85 10.32 -14.40 -5.37
C TYR A 85 9.63 -13.04 -5.55
N GLY A 86 8.33 -13.01 -5.30
CA GLY A 86 7.51 -11.80 -5.35
C GLY A 86 7.72 -10.89 -4.14
N ARG A 87 7.24 -9.63 -4.24
CA ARG A 87 7.35 -8.63 -3.16
C ARG A 87 6.72 -9.08 -1.84
N HIS A 88 5.64 -9.85 -1.88
CA HIS A 88 4.95 -10.33 -0.68
C HIS A 88 5.79 -11.34 0.13
N ILE A 89 6.78 -11.99 -0.50
CA ILE A 89 7.70 -12.94 0.15
C ILE A 89 8.96 -12.19 0.61
N THR A 90 9.56 -11.40 -0.28
CA THR A 90 10.84 -10.74 -0.01
C THR A 90 10.72 -9.53 0.94
N GLY A 91 9.53 -8.93 1.07
CA GLY A 91 9.31 -7.76 1.91
C GLY A 91 10.02 -6.48 1.42
N LEU A 92 10.52 -6.47 0.17
CA LEU A 92 11.28 -5.35 -0.37
C LEU A 92 10.40 -4.15 -0.77
N CYS A 93 11.01 -2.97 -0.78
CA CYS A 93 10.42 -1.79 -1.41
C CYS A 93 10.26 -2.03 -2.93
N GLY A 94 9.20 -1.47 -3.53
CA GLY A 94 8.93 -1.67 -4.97
C GLY A 94 10.07 -1.21 -5.89
N ARG A 95 10.85 -0.19 -5.46
CA ARG A 95 12.05 0.28 -6.16
C ARG A 95 13.14 -0.80 -6.17
N LYS A 96 13.50 -1.32 -5.00
CA LYS A 96 14.53 -2.36 -4.83
C LYS A 96 14.12 -3.69 -5.44
N GLN A 97 12.84 -4.08 -5.36
CA GLN A 97 12.35 -5.30 -6.03
C GLN A 97 12.55 -5.24 -7.56
N LYS A 98 12.31 -4.07 -8.19
CA LYS A 98 12.57 -3.87 -9.63
C LYS A 98 14.06 -3.92 -9.95
N GLU A 99 14.90 -3.33 -9.09
CA GLU A 99 16.37 -3.34 -9.22
C GLU A 99 16.92 -4.78 -9.15
N VAL A 100 16.53 -5.55 -8.13
CA VAL A 100 16.87 -6.97 -7.97
C VAL A 100 16.39 -7.77 -9.18
N SER A 101 15.15 -7.57 -9.64
CA SER A 101 14.62 -8.30 -10.80
C SER A 101 15.41 -8.02 -12.08
N LYS A 102 15.85 -6.77 -12.30
CA LYS A 102 16.71 -6.40 -13.42
C LYS A 102 18.11 -7.01 -13.28
N ALA A 103 18.69 -6.96 -12.09
CA ALA A 103 20.00 -7.54 -11.79
C ALA A 103 20.01 -9.05 -12.02
N ILE A 104 18.99 -9.78 -11.57
CA ILE A 104 18.84 -11.23 -11.80
C ILE A 104 18.71 -11.53 -13.29
N LYS A 105 17.88 -10.80 -14.03
CA LYS A 105 17.74 -10.98 -15.48
C LYS A 105 19.06 -10.75 -16.21
N LYS A 106 19.81 -9.72 -15.82
CA LYS A 106 21.14 -9.43 -16.37
C LYS A 106 22.15 -10.53 -16.01
N ALA A 107 22.18 -10.97 -14.77
CA ALA A 107 23.05 -12.06 -14.32
C ALA A 107 22.76 -13.38 -15.07
N ARG A 108 21.48 -13.67 -15.38
CA ARG A 108 21.08 -14.81 -16.22
C ARG A 108 21.59 -14.69 -17.65
N SER A 109 21.47 -13.51 -18.26
CA SER A 109 22.04 -13.28 -19.61
C SER A 109 23.57 -13.41 -19.64
N MET A 110 24.24 -13.15 -18.52
CA MET A 110 25.69 -13.28 -18.37
C MET A 110 26.12 -14.65 -17.81
N ALA A 111 25.20 -15.63 -17.77
CA ALA A 111 25.43 -16.99 -17.27
C ALA A 111 25.94 -17.10 -15.81
N SER A 112 25.79 -16.05 -14.98
CA SER A 112 26.22 -16.06 -13.58
C SER A 112 25.21 -16.74 -12.63
N LEU A 113 23.97 -16.93 -13.07
CA LEU A 113 22.90 -17.58 -12.30
C LEU A 113 22.17 -18.61 -13.17
N PRO A 114 21.86 -19.81 -12.64
CA PRO A 114 21.13 -20.84 -13.37
C PRO A 114 19.66 -20.46 -13.59
N LEU A 115 19.13 -20.81 -14.77
CA LEU A 115 17.72 -20.58 -15.15
C LEU A 115 16.80 -21.71 -14.68
N PHE A 116 17.29 -22.94 -14.77
CA PHE A 116 16.59 -24.15 -14.38
C PHE A 116 17.53 -24.97 -13.51
N HIS A 117 17.05 -25.35 -12.34
CA HIS A 117 17.64 -26.46 -11.63
C HIS A 117 17.04 -27.71 -12.26
N SER A 118 17.75 -28.30 -13.23
CA SER A 118 17.55 -29.71 -13.53
C SER A 118 17.78 -30.44 -12.22
N SER A 119 16.72 -31.03 -11.69
CA SER A 119 16.68 -31.71 -10.40
C SER A 119 17.93 -32.54 -10.18
N PRO A 120 18.53 -32.53 -8.98
CA PRO A 120 19.44 -33.59 -8.61
C PRO A 120 18.56 -34.83 -8.63
N LEU A 121 18.92 -35.81 -9.45
CA LEU A 121 18.32 -37.13 -9.33
C LEU A 121 18.36 -37.47 -7.83
N PRO A 122 17.23 -37.88 -7.22
CA PRO A 122 17.29 -38.38 -5.86
C PRO A 122 18.37 -39.44 -5.91
N HIS A 123 19.44 -39.24 -5.13
CA HIS A 123 20.39 -40.29 -4.83
C HIS A 123 19.51 -41.36 -4.22
N THR A 124 19.16 -42.33 -5.06
CA THR A 124 18.50 -43.55 -4.66
C THR A 124 19.38 -44.09 -3.56
N LEU A 125 18.90 -44.06 -2.32
CA LEU A 125 19.37 -44.98 -1.31
C LEU A 125 19.24 -46.36 -1.97
N SER A 126 20.38 -46.88 -2.40
CA SER A 126 20.54 -48.22 -2.93
C SER A 126 21.50 -48.89 -1.97
N ALA A 127 20.95 -49.91 -1.30
CA ALA A 127 21.54 -50.79 -0.29
C ALA A 127 21.83 -50.18 1.09
#